data_AF-A0A2E7LD47-F1
#
_entry.id   AF-A0A2E7LD47-F1
#
_cell.length_a   1.000
_cell.length_b   1.000
_cell.length_c   1.000
_cell.angle_alpha   90.00
_cell.angle_beta   90.00
_cell.angle_gamma   90.00
#
_symmetry.space_group_name_H-M   'P 1'
#
loop_
_entity.id
_entity.type
_entity.pdbx_description
1 polymer ?
#
loop_
_entity_poly.entity_id
_entity_poly.type
_entity_poly.pdbx_seq_one_letter_code
_entity_poly.pdbx_strand_id
1 'polypeptide(L)'
;MALLHIGCGAPTADSSAKIPAEKADLVESPQAVAVDSPGQAVSLFLEALRDSDEARTVNLMTSQARKAVDTSDRVSFGLQDTQGIEFQVGETRYLPGKNKRAHVDVCWDGTDVVFALREQESGWRIAGFAAPLVPNGRLEYLNFEDPTEMLAKISSPRTETVSSDTDVRSRFDRVEQADARDRDAAGSRR
;
A
#
# COMPACT_ATOMS: atom_id res chain seq x y z
N MET A 1 33.48 64.96 26.06
CA MET A 1 32.20 64.48 25.53
C MET A 1 31.37 63.98 26.70
N ALA A 2 30.16 64.51 26.84
CA ALA A 2 29.30 64.34 28.00
C ALA A 2 28.62 62.96 28.00
N LEU A 3 28.74 62.22 29.10
CA LEU A 3 27.86 61.09 29.42
C LEU A 3 26.82 61.59 30.43
N LEU A 4 25.57 61.67 29.98
CA LEU A 4 24.40 61.99 30.81
C LEU A 4 24.02 60.78 31.67
N HIS A 5 23.77 61.05 32.95
CA HIS A 5 23.03 60.23 33.91
C HIS A 5 21.54 60.12 33.56
N ILE A 6 20.84 59.14 34.20
CA ILE A 6 19.43 59.05 34.65
C ILE A 6 19.04 57.55 34.55
N GLY A 7 18.49 56.83 35.53
CA GLY A 7 17.95 57.13 36.86
C GLY A 7 16.89 56.07 37.23
N CYS A 8 16.79 55.74 38.53
CA CYS A 8 15.60 55.38 39.35
C CYS A 8 14.42 54.58 38.74
N GLY A 9 13.80 53.57 39.34
CA GLY A 9 13.79 53.01 40.69
C GLY A 9 12.70 51.92 40.79
N ALA A 10 12.67 51.17 41.90
CA ALA A 10 11.67 50.11 42.17
C ALA A 10 10.32 50.68 42.67
N PRO A 11 9.25 49.86 42.64
CA PRO A 11 8.65 49.51 43.93
C PRO A 11 8.18 48.04 44.06
N THR A 12 8.28 47.55 45.29
CA THR A 12 7.65 46.35 45.86
C THR A 12 6.17 46.59 46.20
N ALA A 13 5.27 45.62 45.97
CA ALA A 13 4.19 45.28 46.90
C ALA A 13 3.36 44.04 46.47
N ASP A 14 3.15 43.20 47.47
CA ASP A 14 2.26 42.05 47.65
C ASP A 14 0.81 42.23 47.16
N SER A 15 0.23 41.22 46.49
CA SER A 15 -1.13 40.72 46.79
C SER A 15 -1.53 39.52 45.93
N SER A 16 -1.91 38.48 46.66
CA SER A 16 -2.71 37.31 46.31
C SER A 16 -3.65 37.48 45.11
N ALA A 17 -3.42 36.69 44.05
CA ALA A 17 -4.42 36.38 43.03
C ALA A 17 -4.16 34.98 42.45
N LYS A 18 -4.84 33.98 43.02
CA LYS A 18 -5.46 32.84 42.34
C LYS A 18 -4.91 32.54 40.93
N ILE A 19 -3.93 31.63 40.83
CA ILE A 19 -3.52 31.07 39.54
C ILE A 19 -4.62 30.07 39.12
N PRO A 20 -5.36 30.30 38.02
CA PRO A 20 -6.14 29.24 37.40
C PRO A 20 -5.16 28.26 36.76
N ALA A 21 -5.29 26.99 37.12
CA ALA A 21 -4.72 25.90 36.36
C ALA A 21 -5.37 25.90 34.97
N GLU A 22 -4.70 26.44 33.96
CA GLU A 22 -4.98 26.09 32.56
C GLU A 22 -3.82 26.51 31.66
N LYS A 23 -2.92 25.58 31.40
CA LYS A 23 -2.76 24.97 30.07
C LYS A 23 -1.68 23.93 30.19
N ALA A 24 -2.15 22.69 30.32
CA ALA A 24 -1.36 21.54 29.95
C ALA A 24 -0.75 21.82 28.58
N ASP A 25 0.57 21.77 28.55
CA ASP A 25 1.37 21.62 27.34
C ASP A 25 0.82 20.36 26.65
N LEU A 26 -0.09 20.58 25.71
CA LEU A 26 -0.63 19.54 24.87
C LEU A 26 0.54 19.18 23.97
N VAL A 27 1.21 18.08 24.33
CA VAL A 27 2.18 17.39 23.49
C VAL A 27 1.55 17.29 22.11
N GLU A 28 2.03 18.14 21.20
CA GLU A 28 1.53 18.18 19.84
C GLU A 28 2.03 16.91 19.17
N SER A 29 1.18 15.87 19.18
CA SER A 29 1.37 14.69 18.33
C SER A 29 1.72 15.18 16.94
N PRO A 30 2.76 14.62 16.29
CA PRO A 30 3.21 15.11 14.98
C PRO A 30 2.00 15.09 14.04
N GLN A 31 1.58 16.28 13.62
CA GLN A 31 0.42 16.42 12.75
C GLN A 31 0.76 15.68 11.46
N ALA A 32 0.08 14.55 11.24
CA ALA A 32 0.24 13.77 10.03
C ALA A 32 -0.11 14.66 8.85
N VAL A 33 0.89 14.99 8.02
CA VAL A 33 0.70 15.80 6.82
C VAL A 33 -0.47 15.22 6.02
N ALA A 34 -1.44 16.08 5.71
CA ALA A 34 -2.56 15.71 4.86
C ALA A 34 -2.00 15.41 3.46
N VAL A 35 -2.34 14.24 2.93
CA VAL A 35 -1.88 13.83 1.59
C VAL A 35 -3.09 13.78 0.68
N ASP A 36 -3.09 14.65 -0.32
CA ASP A 36 -4.28 14.99 -1.11
C ASP A 36 -4.52 14.03 -2.28
N SER A 37 -3.51 13.26 -2.68
CA SER A 37 -3.63 12.28 -3.77
C SER A 37 -2.95 10.93 -3.48
N PRO A 38 -3.45 9.82 -4.07
CA PRO A 38 -2.82 8.51 -3.92
C PRO A 38 -1.37 8.47 -4.44
N GLY A 39 -1.12 9.03 -5.63
CA GLY A 39 0.22 9.07 -6.22
C GLY A 39 1.23 9.84 -5.35
N GLN A 40 0.80 10.93 -4.72
CA GLN A 40 1.64 11.66 -3.77
C GLN A 40 1.94 10.83 -2.52
N ALA A 41 0.96 10.09 -1.98
CA ALA A 41 1.18 9.21 -0.82
C ALA A 41 2.23 8.14 -1.12
N VAL A 42 2.18 7.54 -2.31
CA VAL A 42 3.17 6.55 -2.76
C VAL A 42 4.55 7.20 -2.96
N SER A 43 4.61 8.37 -3.59
CA SER A 43 5.88 9.07 -3.81
C SER A 43 6.58 9.38 -2.49
N LEU A 44 5.85 9.95 -1.53
CA LEU A 44 6.37 10.27 -0.19
C LEU A 44 6.81 9.03 0.57
N PHE A 45 6.13 7.90 0.35
CA PHE A 45 6.47 6.63 1.00
C PHE A 45 7.77 6.04 0.43
N LEU A 46 7.91 6.03 -0.90
CA LEU A 46 9.13 5.56 -1.57
C LEU A 46 10.33 6.45 -1.24
N GLU A 47 10.14 7.77 -1.16
CA GLU A 47 11.15 8.71 -0.68
C GLU A 47 11.57 8.40 0.76
N ALA A 48 10.61 8.19 1.67
CA ALA A 48 10.90 7.86 3.07
C ALA A 48 11.67 6.55 3.21
N LEU A 49 11.36 5.53 2.40
CA LEU A 49 12.12 4.28 2.35
C LEU A 49 13.55 4.49 1.89
N ARG A 50 13.73 5.23 0.78
CA ARG A 50 15.05 5.54 0.24
C ARG A 50 15.93 6.28 1.26
N ASP A 51 15.32 7.20 2.00
CA ASP A 51 16.00 7.99 3.03
C ASP A 51 16.13 7.22 4.37
N SER A 52 15.61 5.98 4.44
CA SER A 52 15.57 5.15 5.65
C SER A 52 14.86 5.84 6.83
N ASP A 53 13.89 6.71 6.54
CA ASP A 53 13.04 7.39 7.52
C ASP A 53 11.84 6.50 7.88
N GLU A 54 12.08 5.61 8.84
CA GLU A 54 11.08 4.66 9.33
C GLU A 54 9.85 5.36 9.90
N ALA A 55 10.04 6.44 10.66
CA ALA A 55 8.94 7.18 11.27
C ALA A 55 8.00 7.76 10.20
N ARG A 56 8.56 8.35 9.15
CA ARG A 56 7.77 8.88 8.02
C ARG A 56 7.12 7.78 7.21
N THR A 57 7.82 6.67 6.99
CA THR A 57 7.30 5.47 6.33
C THR A 57 6.05 4.95 7.04
N VAL A 58 6.14 4.74 8.36
CA VAL A 58 5.02 4.26 9.18
C VAL A 58 3.86 5.27 9.16
N ASN A 59 4.13 6.57 9.27
CA ASN A 59 3.08 7.61 9.26
C ASN A 59 2.26 7.68 7.96
N LEU A 60 2.82 7.21 6.84
CA LEU A 60 2.13 7.16 5.54
C LEU A 60 1.27 5.89 5.35
N MET A 61 1.35 4.93 6.27
CA MET A 61 0.51 3.73 6.27
C MET A 61 -0.86 4.01 6.88
N THR A 62 -1.85 3.16 6.59
CA THR A 62 -3.17 3.26 7.24
C THR A 62 -3.04 3.06 8.74
N SER A 63 -3.94 3.65 9.52
CA SER A 63 -3.97 3.44 10.98
C SER A 63 -4.01 1.96 11.39
N GLN A 64 -4.62 1.09 10.58
CA GLN A 64 -4.63 -0.34 10.84
C GLN A 64 -3.27 -0.98 10.54
N ALA A 65 -2.65 -0.64 9.41
CA ALA A 65 -1.32 -1.10 9.06
C ALA A 65 -0.26 -0.64 10.07
N ARG A 66 -0.31 0.62 10.55
CA ARG A 66 0.58 1.11 11.62
C ARG A 66 0.49 0.27 12.89
N LYS A 67 -0.74 -0.03 13.35
CA LYS A 67 -0.96 -0.89 14.53
C LYS A 67 -0.41 -2.30 14.32
N ALA A 68 -0.58 -2.85 13.12
CA ALA A 68 -0.07 -4.16 12.78
C ALA A 68 1.48 -4.23 12.85
N VAL A 69 2.17 -3.20 12.37
CA VAL A 69 3.64 -3.07 12.45
C VAL A 69 4.12 -2.96 13.89
N ASP A 70 3.50 -2.05 14.65
CA ASP A 70 3.86 -1.79 16.05
C ASP A 70 3.72 -3.04 16.93
N THR A 71 2.79 -3.94 16.58
CA THR A 71 2.58 -5.19 17.31
C THR A 71 3.52 -6.33 16.86
N SER A 72 4.28 -6.13 15.78
CA SER A 72 5.01 -7.22 15.11
C SER A 72 6.50 -6.92 14.99
N ASP A 73 7.31 -7.37 15.97
CA ASP A 73 8.79 -7.32 15.93
C ASP A 73 9.43 -8.02 14.70
N ARG A 74 8.62 -8.79 13.95
CA ARG A 74 9.06 -9.64 12.83
C ARG A 74 8.64 -9.12 11.45
N VAL A 75 7.86 -8.04 11.39
CA VAL A 75 7.40 -7.48 10.12
C VAL A 75 8.46 -6.53 9.59
N SER A 76 9.36 -7.07 8.77
CA SER A 76 10.16 -6.26 7.85
C SER A 76 9.48 -6.31 6.48
N PHE A 77 9.11 -5.15 5.93
CA PHE A 77 8.38 -5.07 4.66
C PHE A 77 9.18 -5.52 3.42
N GLY A 78 10.36 -6.12 3.61
CA GLY A 78 11.25 -6.52 2.52
C GLY A 78 11.89 -5.33 1.80
N LEU A 79 11.87 -4.13 2.40
CA LEU A 79 12.32 -2.87 1.79
C LEU A 79 13.73 -2.45 2.26
N GLN A 80 14.43 -3.34 2.97
CA GLN A 80 15.70 -3.05 3.67
C GLN A 80 16.86 -2.68 2.73
N ASP A 81 16.73 -2.93 1.43
CA ASP A 81 17.76 -2.67 0.43
C ASP A 81 17.33 -1.64 -0.63
N THR A 82 16.45 -0.69 -0.28
CA THR A 82 15.93 0.35 -1.19
C THR A 82 16.92 1.47 -1.54
N GLN A 83 18.10 1.51 -0.90
CA GLN A 83 19.07 2.57 -1.12
C GLN A 83 19.65 2.52 -2.55
N GLY A 84 19.48 3.62 -3.28
CA GLY A 84 19.97 3.75 -4.65
C GLY A 84 19.08 3.12 -5.72
N ILE A 85 17.91 2.58 -5.36
CA ILE A 85 16.96 2.04 -6.32
C ILE A 85 16.12 3.17 -6.94
N GLU A 86 16.00 3.16 -8.27
CA GLU A 86 15.11 4.04 -9.01
C GLU A 86 13.67 3.53 -8.99
N PHE A 87 12.73 4.44 -8.76
CA PHE A 87 11.30 4.17 -8.81
C PHE A 87 10.60 5.16 -9.74
N GLN A 88 9.56 4.69 -10.41
CA GLN A 88 8.70 5.51 -11.26
C GLN A 88 7.25 5.29 -10.84
N VAL A 89 6.62 6.34 -10.33
CA VAL A 89 5.18 6.32 -10.00
C VAL A 89 4.38 6.51 -11.28
N GLY A 90 3.52 5.54 -11.57
CA GLY A 90 2.70 5.48 -12.77
C GLY A 90 1.25 5.93 -12.53
N GLU A 91 0.32 5.21 -13.16
CA GLU A 91 -1.10 5.56 -13.15
C GLU A 91 -1.75 5.36 -11.78
N THR A 92 -2.67 6.26 -11.43
CA THR A 92 -3.56 6.09 -10.27
C THR A 92 -4.93 5.63 -10.74
N ARG A 93 -5.36 4.45 -10.29
CA ARG A 93 -6.69 3.88 -10.54
C ARG A 93 -7.56 3.94 -9.29
N TYR A 94 -8.57 4.81 -9.30
CA TYR A 94 -9.57 4.85 -8.24
C TYR A 94 -10.54 3.68 -8.35
N LEU A 95 -10.83 3.04 -7.21
CA LEU A 95 -11.74 1.90 -7.17
C LEU A 95 -13.15 2.35 -6.79
N PRO A 96 -14.18 1.78 -7.43
CA PRO A 96 -15.57 2.04 -7.06
C PRO A 96 -15.89 1.48 -5.67
N GLY A 97 -16.80 2.15 -4.95
CA GLY A 97 -17.30 1.70 -3.66
C GLY A 97 -17.62 2.85 -2.70
N LYS A 98 -18.20 2.50 -1.54
CA LYS A 98 -18.53 3.46 -0.48
C LYS A 98 -17.28 4.05 0.20
N ASN A 99 -16.20 3.28 0.24
CA ASN A 99 -14.92 3.70 0.84
C ASN A 99 -13.98 4.10 -0.30
N LYS A 100 -13.41 5.32 -0.23
CA LYS A 100 -12.46 5.77 -1.25
C LYS A 100 -11.18 4.95 -1.16
N ARG A 101 -10.88 4.26 -2.26
CA ARG A 101 -9.74 3.37 -2.44
C ARG A 101 -9.09 3.65 -3.78
N ALA A 102 -7.78 3.45 -3.86
CA ALA A 102 -7.03 3.62 -5.09
C ALA A 102 -5.92 2.57 -5.19
N HIS A 103 -5.60 2.17 -6.41
CA HIS A 103 -4.37 1.49 -6.74
C HIS A 103 -3.43 2.45 -7.47
N VAL A 104 -2.14 2.36 -7.20
CA VAL A 104 -1.12 3.15 -7.88
C VAL A 104 -0.06 2.20 -8.39
N ASP A 105 0.16 2.23 -9.70
CA ASP A 105 1.18 1.43 -10.35
C ASP A 105 2.56 2.08 -10.11
N VAL A 106 3.58 1.26 -9.82
CA VAL A 106 4.95 1.72 -9.64
C VAL A 106 5.88 0.74 -10.34
N CYS A 107 6.82 1.27 -11.12
CA CYS A 107 7.94 0.47 -11.62
C CYS A 107 9.14 0.68 -10.68
N TRP A 108 9.62 -0.41 -10.10
CA TRP A 108 10.73 -0.45 -9.15
C TRP A 108 11.84 -1.32 -9.76
N ASP A 109 12.92 -0.69 -10.25
CA ASP A 109 14.07 -1.39 -10.88
C ASP A 109 13.64 -2.43 -11.95
N GLY A 110 12.68 -2.04 -12.80
CA GLY A 110 12.11 -2.93 -13.82
C GLY A 110 11.11 -3.97 -13.31
N THR A 111 10.82 -3.97 -12.00
CA THR A 111 9.76 -4.78 -11.39
C THR A 111 8.50 -3.95 -11.20
N ASP A 112 7.39 -4.40 -11.80
CA ASP A 112 6.10 -3.75 -11.60
C ASP A 112 5.50 -4.14 -10.25
N VAL A 113 5.13 -3.14 -9.45
CA VAL A 113 4.44 -3.28 -8.17
C VAL A 113 3.21 -2.38 -8.14
N VAL A 114 2.19 -2.79 -7.40
CA VAL A 114 0.92 -2.04 -7.30
C VAL A 114 0.64 -1.73 -5.84
N PHE A 115 0.63 -0.44 -5.48
CA PHE A 115 0.28 0.00 -4.14
C PHE A 115 -1.23 0.09 -3.98
N ALA A 116 -1.75 -0.40 -2.86
CA ALA A 116 -3.15 -0.24 -2.48
C ALA A 116 -3.28 0.83 -1.40
N LEU A 117 -4.17 1.79 -1.64
CA LEU A 117 -4.37 2.95 -0.78
C LEU A 117 -5.83 3.09 -0.36
N ARG A 118 -5.99 3.71 0.81
CA ARG A 118 -7.28 4.09 1.38
C ARG A 118 -7.24 5.56 1.79
N GLU A 119 -8.34 6.27 1.56
CA GLU A 119 -8.51 7.59 2.12
C GLU A 119 -8.91 7.46 3.61
N GLN A 120 -8.24 8.21 4.47
CA GLN A 120 -8.57 8.38 5.89
C GLN A 120 -8.83 9.86 6.17
N GLU A 121 -9.24 10.19 7.40
CA GLU A 121 -9.46 11.60 7.80
C GLU A 121 -8.22 12.48 7.58
N SER A 122 -7.03 11.90 7.71
CA SER A 122 -5.73 12.56 7.47
C SER A 122 -5.24 12.47 6.02
N GLY A 123 -6.10 12.06 5.08
CA GLY A 123 -5.78 11.92 3.66
C GLY A 123 -5.45 10.49 3.22
N TRP A 124 -4.81 10.36 2.05
CA TRP A 124 -4.48 9.05 1.47
C TRP A 124 -3.37 8.35 2.24
N ARG A 125 -3.57 7.06 2.53
CA ARG A 125 -2.63 6.21 3.29
C ARG A 125 -2.50 4.83 2.66
N ILE A 126 -1.33 4.21 2.83
CA ILE A 126 -0.98 2.92 2.21
C ILE A 126 -1.49 1.78 3.08
N ALA A 127 -2.29 0.91 2.48
CA ALA A 127 -2.85 -0.30 3.12
C ALA A 127 -2.03 -1.56 2.81
N GLY A 128 -1.21 -1.54 1.76
CA GLY A 128 -0.43 -2.68 1.29
C GLY A 128 0.14 -2.43 -0.10
N PHE A 129 0.86 -3.41 -0.62
CA PHE A 129 1.30 -3.43 -2.01
C PHE A 129 1.25 -4.85 -2.57
N ALA A 130 1.18 -4.97 -3.89
CA ALA A 130 1.32 -6.24 -4.59
C ALA A 130 2.65 -6.27 -5.33
N ALA A 131 3.42 -7.33 -5.12
CA ALA A 131 4.72 -7.56 -5.74
C ALA A 131 4.90 -9.04 -6.09
N PRO A 132 5.78 -9.38 -7.05
CA PRO A 132 6.13 -10.76 -7.30
C PRO A 132 7.03 -11.30 -6.17
N LEU A 133 6.60 -12.38 -5.49
CA LEU A 133 7.41 -13.04 -4.44
C LEU A 133 8.47 -13.98 -5.00
N VAL A 134 8.37 -14.32 -6.28
CA VAL A 134 9.35 -15.13 -7.02
C VAL A 134 9.64 -14.46 -8.37
N PRO A 135 10.84 -14.64 -8.97
CA PRO A 135 11.16 -14.04 -10.26
C PRO A 135 10.14 -14.41 -11.34
N ASN A 136 9.57 -13.40 -12.01
CA ASN A 136 8.50 -13.55 -13.02
C ASN A 136 7.21 -14.20 -12.48
N GLY A 137 6.99 -14.21 -11.17
CA GLY A 137 5.78 -14.71 -10.53
C GLY A 137 4.59 -13.78 -10.71
N ARG A 138 3.41 -14.26 -10.31
CA ARG A 138 2.22 -13.41 -10.20
C ARG A 138 2.42 -12.38 -9.07
N LEU A 139 1.80 -11.22 -9.22
CA LEU A 139 1.74 -10.23 -8.14
C LEU A 139 0.93 -10.80 -6.99
N GLU A 140 1.55 -10.92 -5.82
CA GLU A 140 0.87 -11.29 -4.59
C GLU A 140 0.65 -10.03 -3.74
N TYR A 141 -0.60 -9.84 -3.31
CA TYR A 141 -0.95 -8.72 -2.45
C TYR A 141 -0.46 -8.97 -1.02
N LEU A 142 0.45 -8.12 -0.56
CA LEU A 142 0.93 -8.04 0.80
C LEU A 142 0.08 -7.01 1.55
N ASN A 143 -0.86 -7.53 2.34
CA ASN A 143 -1.78 -6.73 3.13
C ASN A 143 -1.12 -6.31 4.44
N PHE A 144 -0.75 -5.03 4.57
CA PHE A 144 -0.11 -4.55 5.80
C PHE A 144 -1.06 -4.48 6.99
N GLU A 145 -2.36 -4.48 6.73
CA GLU A 145 -3.39 -4.45 7.76
C GLU A 145 -3.61 -5.82 8.43
N ASP A 146 -3.08 -6.89 7.84
CA ASP A 146 -3.08 -8.25 8.40
C ASP A 146 -1.66 -8.85 8.34
N PRO A 147 -0.86 -8.67 9.40
CA PRO A 147 0.53 -9.12 9.42
C PRO A 147 0.63 -10.66 9.43
N THR A 148 -0.41 -11.37 9.90
CA THR A 148 -0.43 -12.84 9.91
C THR A 148 -0.55 -13.37 8.48
N GLU A 149 -1.48 -12.81 7.70
CA GLU A 149 -1.63 -13.13 6.29
C GLU A 149 -0.36 -12.81 5.49
N MET A 150 0.22 -11.63 5.72
CA MET A 150 1.44 -11.19 5.03
C MET A 150 2.63 -12.11 5.33
N LEU A 151 2.89 -12.42 6.62
CA LEU A 151 3.99 -13.29 7.01
C LEU A 151 3.80 -14.71 6.47
N ALA A 152 2.57 -15.22 6.39
CA ALA A 152 2.29 -16.52 5.80
C ALA A 152 2.68 -16.59 4.32
N LYS A 153 2.42 -15.52 3.55
CA LYS A 153 2.79 -15.40 2.12
C LYS A 153 4.30 -15.31 1.93
N ILE A 154 4.98 -14.47 2.72
CA ILE A 154 6.45 -14.31 2.65
C ILE A 154 7.16 -15.62 3.04
N SER A 155 6.67 -16.33 4.05
CA SER A 155 7.28 -17.58 4.54
C SER A 155 6.99 -18.79 3.66
N SER A 156 6.00 -18.69 2.78
CA SER A 156 5.55 -19.78 1.91
C SER A 156 5.50 -19.28 0.46
N PRO A 157 6.64 -18.94 -0.18
CA PRO A 157 6.64 -18.66 -1.60
C PRO A 157 6.08 -19.92 -2.29
N ARG A 158 4.86 -19.82 -2.80
CA ARG A 158 4.13 -20.94 -3.37
C ARG A 158 4.92 -21.42 -4.59
N THR A 159 5.65 -22.52 -4.45
CA THR A 159 6.09 -23.32 -5.58
C THR A 159 4.83 -23.83 -6.25
N GLU A 160 4.31 -23.08 -7.23
CA GLU A 160 3.18 -23.52 -8.04
C GLU A 160 3.60 -24.79 -8.79
N THR A 161 3.20 -25.94 -8.24
CA THR A 161 2.87 -27.10 -9.07
C THR A 161 1.80 -26.62 -10.05
N VAL A 162 2.18 -26.53 -11.32
CA VAL A 162 1.27 -26.39 -12.45
C VAL A 162 0.19 -27.46 -12.31
N SER A 163 -0.99 -27.07 -11.85
CA SER A 163 -2.22 -27.85 -12.05
C SER A 163 -2.43 -27.88 -13.55
N SER A 164 -1.90 -28.93 -14.17
CA SER A 164 -2.20 -29.30 -15.53
C SER A 164 -3.67 -29.68 -15.55
N ASP A 165 -4.53 -28.69 -15.79
CA ASP A 165 -5.92 -28.93 -16.19
C ASP A 165 -5.88 -29.50 -17.61
N THR A 166 -5.49 -30.77 -17.68
CA THR A 166 -5.69 -31.64 -18.84
C THR A 166 -6.79 -32.60 -18.45
N ASP A 167 -8.03 -32.10 -18.40
CA ASP A 167 -9.21 -32.96 -18.56
C ASP A 167 -10.36 -32.18 -19.21
N VAL A 168 -10.15 -31.73 -20.44
CA VAL A 168 -11.25 -31.50 -21.38
C VAL A 168 -11.17 -32.56 -22.47
N ARG A 169 -11.28 -33.82 -22.06
CA ARG A 169 -11.44 -34.96 -22.98
C ARG A 169 -12.74 -35.72 -22.78
N SER A 170 -13.72 -35.09 -22.16
CA SER A 170 -15.04 -35.68 -21.92
C SER A 170 -16.15 -34.65 -22.17
N ARG A 171 -16.40 -34.28 -23.45
CA ARG A 171 -17.69 -33.64 -23.83
C ARG A 171 -18.05 -33.48 -25.33
N PHE A 172 -17.33 -34.07 -26.28
CA PHE A 172 -17.75 -34.06 -27.70
C PHE A 172 -18.10 -35.45 -28.24
N ASP A 173 -18.74 -36.26 -27.41
CA ASP A 173 -19.60 -37.34 -27.90
C ASP A 173 -21.04 -36.91 -27.66
N ARG A 174 -21.87 -36.96 -28.70
CA ARG A 174 -23.30 -36.53 -28.79
C ARG A 174 -23.51 -35.10 -29.28
N VAL A 175 -23.56 -34.89 -30.60
CA VAL A 175 -24.77 -34.66 -31.42
C VAL A 175 -24.33 -34.43 -32.89
N GLU A 176 -24.33 -35.46 -33.74
CA GLU A 176 -24.71 -35.35 -35.17
C GLU A 176 -24.69 -36.74 -35.83
N GLN A 177 -25.76 -37.51 -35.63
CA GLN A 177 -26.02 -38.68 -36.47
C GLN A 177 -27.54 -38.75 -36.69
N ALA A 178 -28.02 -37.81 -37.50
CA ALA A 178 -29.31 -37.84 -38.15
C ALA A 178 -29.19 -37.07 -39.47
N ASP A 179 -29.75 -37.65 -40.53
CA ASP A 179 -30.00 -37.04 -41.84
C ASP A 179 -28.83 -36.89 -42.83
N ALA A 180 -28.46 -38.02 -43.45
CA ALA A 180 -28.17 -38.05 -44.89
C ALA A 180 -28.50 -39.44 -45.46
N ARG A 181 -29.81 -39.74 -45.58
CA ARG A 181 -30.27 -40.57 -46.70
C ARG A 181 -30.24 -39.68 -47.94
N ASP A 182 -29.64 -40.18 -49.01
CA ASP A 182 -30.01 -39.99 -50.42
C ASP A 182 -28.76 -39.77 -51.30
N ARG A 183 -28.30 -40.88 -51.89
CA ARG A 183 -27.67 -41.02 -53.22
C ARG A 183 -26.85 -42.29 -53.21
N ASP A 184 -27.43 -43.37 -53.72
CA ASP A 184 -26.74 -44.35 -54.55
C ASP A 184 -27.75 -45.34 -55.12
N ALA A 185 -28.40 -44.92 -56.20
CA ALA A 185 -29.09 -45.81 -57.12
C ALA A 185 -29.06 -45.20 -58.53
N ALA A 186 -27.90 -45.29 -59.20
CA ALA A 186 -27.82 -45.35 -60.67
C ALA A 186 -26.40 -45.69 -61.15
N GLY A 187 -26.17 -46.98 -61.40
CA GLY A 187 -25.54 -47.46 -62.64
C GLY A 187 -24.01 -47.40 -62.79
N SER A 188 -23.36 -48.55 -62.69
CA SER A 188 -22.43 -49.01 -63.74
C SER A 188 -21.82 -50.37 -63.43
N ARG A 189 -22.03 -51.32 -64.37
CA ARG A 189 -21.12 -52.44 -64.73
C ARG A 189 -20.97 -53.52 -63.63
N ARG A 190 -21.17 -54.80 -63.88
CA ARG A 190 -21.12 -55.63 -65.08
C ARG A 190 -21.76 -56.98 -64.75
#